data_AF-A0A2H0PC73-F1
#
_entry.id   AF-A0A2H0PC73-F1
#
_cell.length_a   1.000
_cell.length_b   1.000
_cell.length_c   1.000
_cell.angle_alpha   90.00
_cell.angle_beta   90.00
_cell.angle_gamma   90.00
#
_symmetry.space_group_name_H-M   'P 1'
#
loop_
_entity.id
_entity.type
_entity.pdbx_description
1 polymer ?
#
loop_
_entity_poly.entity_id
_entity_poly.type
_entity_poly.pdbx_seq_one_letter_code
_entity_poly.pdbx_strand_id
1 'polypeptide(L)'
;LPFGRERDKELGTWTVRQGVVFDSNAGADVESVAAGNVIFAGPFRSYGKVVIVDHGGGFFSVYGELGKIEAEKGDSVKKNEKLATAGGRVYLEIRHGTEALDPADWLTKK
;
A
#
# COMPACT_ATOMS: atom_id res chain seq x y z
N LEU A 1 -3.35 6.83 9.59
CA LEU A 1 -2.77 8.14 9.18
C LEU A 1 -3.22 8.47 7.77
N PRO A 2 -3.78 9.66 7.52
CA PRO A 2 -4.32 10.03 6.20
C PRO A 2 -3.22 10.39 5.20
N PHE A 3 -3.57 10.36 3.91
CA PHE A 3 -2.75 10.85 2.81
C PHE A 3 -2.65 12.39 2.83
N GLY A 4 -1.59 12.94 2.25
CA GLY A 4 -1.49 14.38 1.97
C GLY A 4 -0.55 15.15 2.90
N ARG A 5 -0.70 16.48 2.89
CA ARG A 5 0.18 17.40 3.64
C ARG A 5 -0.42 17.75 4.99
N GLU A 6 0.31 17.44 6.05
CA GLU A 6 -0.04 17.77 7.42
C GLU A 6 1.01 18.71 8.00
N ARG A 7 0.58 19.81 8.62
CA ARG A 7 1.48 20.72 9.32
C ARG A 7 1.69 20.22 10.74
N ASP A 8 2.95 19.99 11.09
CA ASP A 8 3.34 19.83 12.49
C ASP A 8 3.30 21.21 13.16
N LYS A 9 2.36 21.39 14.08
CA LYS A 9 2.12 22.68 14.74
C LYS A 9 3.21 23.03 15.76
N GLU A 10 3.91 22.03 16.28
CA GLU A 10 4.92 22.20 17.33
C GLU A 10 6.30 22.48 16.72
N LEU A 11 6.63 21.77 15.63
CA LEU A 11 7.92 21.91 14.94
C LEU A 11 7.88 22.94 13.80
N GLY A 12 6.69 23.39 13.39
CA GLY A 12 6.51 24.33 12.28
C GLY A 12 6.81 23.75 10.90
N THR A 13 6.98 22.42 10.81
CA THR A 13 7.34 21.70 9.59
C THR A 13 6.12 21.12 8.87
N TRP A 14 6.32 20.74 7.61
CA TRP A 14 5.32 20.03 6.81
C TRP A 14 5.72 18.56 6.66
N THR A 15 4.80 17.66 6.99
CA THR A 15 4.92 16.23 6.69
C THR A 15 4.06 15.93 5.47
N VAL A 16 4.68 15.34 4.43
CA VAL A 16 3.96 14.88 3.25
C VAL A 16 3.83 13.36 3.33
N ARG A 17 2.60 12.85 3.36
CA ARG A 17 2.31 11.41 3.38
C ARG A 17 1.86 10.98 1.99
N GLN A 18 2.60 10.04 1.41
CA GLN A 18 2.34 9.51 0.06
C GLN A 18 1.32 8.37 0.04
N GLY A 19 0.91 7.89 1.22
CA GLY A 19 -0.09 6.85 1.38
C GLY A 19 -0.88 7.02 2.67
N VAL A 20 -1.76 6.07 2.92
CA VAL A 20 -2.54 5.95 4.14
C VAL A 20 -2.02 4.79 5.00
N VAL A 21 -2.13 4.93 6.31
CA VAL A 21 -1.86 3.84 7.26
C VAL A 21 -3.15 3.47 7.97
N PHE A 22 -3.50 2.19 7.94
CA PHE A 22 -4.62 1.60 8.67
C PHE A 22 -4.08 0.86 9.90
N ASP A 23 -4.68 1.09 11.07
CA ASP A 23 -4.48 0.22 12.22
C ASP A 23 -5.21 -1.11 11.96
N SER A 24 -4.59 -2.23 12.33
CA SER A 24 -5.13 -3.56 12.08
C SER A 24 -4.69 -4.54 13.17
N ASN A 25 -5.40 -5.65 13.31
CA ASN A 25 -4.89 -6.75 14.11
C ASN A 25 -3.75 -7.44 13.37
N ALA A 26 -2.65 -7.74 14.05
CA ALA A 26 -1.58 -8.54 13.46
C ALA A 26 -2.14 -9.90 13.00
N GLY A 27 -1.81 -10.30 11.77
CA GLY A 27 -2.33 -11.52 11.17
C GLY A 27 -3.64 -11.36 10.37
N ALA A 28 -4.31 -10.19 10.43
CA ALA A 28 -5.48 -9.92 9.59
C ALA A 28 -5.10 -9.95 8.09
N ASP A 29 -6.01 -10.41 7.24
CA ASP A 29 -5.75 -10.52 5.81
C ASP A 29 -5.57 -9.15 5.16
N VAL A 30 -4.61 -9.06 4.25
CA VAL A 30 -4.36 -7.91 3.38
C VAL A 30 -4.54 -8.37 1.95
N GLU A 31 -5.48 -7.74 1.27
CA GLU A 31 -5.93 -8.13 -0.06
C GLU A 31 -5.58 -7.08 -1.12
N SER A 32 -5.47 -7.54 -2.37
CA SER A 32 -5.26 -6.66 -3.50
C SER A 32 -6.49 -5.79 -3.76
N VAL A 33 -6.28 -4.49 -3.94
CA VAL A 33 -7.34 -3.48 -4.13
C VAL A 33 -7.90 -3.52 -5.55
N ALA A 34 -7.16 -4.10 -6.49
CA ALA A 34 -7.57 -4.30 -7.87
C ALA A 34 -6.80 -5.48 -8.49
N ALA A 35 -7.29 -5.99 -9.62
CA ALA A 35 -6.55 -7.01 -10.37
C ALA A 35 -5.22 -6.45 -10.90
N GLY A 36 -4.19 -7.28 -10.99
CA GLY A 36 -2.87 -6.87 -11.44
C GLY A 36 -1.82 -7.97 -11.34
N ASN A 37 -0.55 -7.60 -11.48
CA ASN A 37 0.58 -8.51 -11.34
C ASN A 37 1.51 -8.04 -10.22
N VAL A 38 1.93 -8.97 -9.38
CA VAL A 38 2.87 -8.69 -8.29
C VAL A 38 4.26 -8.48 -8.88
N ILE A 39 4.76 -7.25 -8.77
CA ILE A 39 6.09 -6.88 -9.30
C ILE A 39 7.18 -6.88 -8.21
N PHE A 40 6.77 -6.91 -6.95
CA PHE A 40 7.67 -7.04 -5.79
C PHE A 40 6.95 -7.69 -4.61
N ALA A 41 7.66 -8.56 -3.89
CA ALA A 41 7.19 -9.18 -2.66
C ALA A 41 8.41 -9.47 -1.76
N GLY A 42 8.54 -8.77 -0.64
CA GLY A 42 9.66 -8.99 0.29
C GLY A 42 9.96 -7.83 1.24
N PRO A 43 11.07 -7.89 1.99
CA PRO A 43 11.52 -6.80 2.84
C PRO A 43 11.96 -5.57 2.04
N PHE A 44 11.54 -4.38 2.46
CA PHE A 44 11.93 -3.10 1.91
C PHE A 44 12.30 -2.12 3.02
N ARG A 45 13.48 -1.51 2.92
CA ARG A 45 14.02 -0.64 3.99
C ARG A 45 13.03 0.47 4.32
N SER A 46 12.80 0.70 5.60
CA SER A 46 11.86 1.69 6.16
C SER A 46 10.37 1.40 5.99
N TYR A 47 9.97 0.43 5.15
CA TYR A 47 8.56 0.05 4.93
C TYR A 47 8.20 -1.33 5.49
N GLY A 48 9.16 -2.04 6.09
CA GLY A 48 8.96 -3.40 6.59
C GLY A 48 8.83 -4.40 5.44
N LYS A 49 7.88 -5.32 5.54
CA LYS A 49 7.55 -6.22 4.41
C LYS A 49 6.56 -5.53 3.48
N VAL A 50 6.82 -5.64 2.19
CA VAL A 50 6.10 -4.93 1.15
C VAL A 50 5.68 -5.88 0.04
N VAL A 51 4.47 -5.65 -0.49
CA VAL A 51 4.01 -6.18 -1.78
C VAL A 51 3.69 -4.98 -2.68
N ILE A 52 4.11 -5.05 -3.96
CA ILE A 52 3.76 -4.03 -4.96
C ILE A 52 3.04 -4.73 -6.12
N VAL A 53 1.85 -4.22 -6.46
CA VAL A 53 1.04 -4.74 -7.57
C VAL A 53 0.97 -3.69 -8.68
N ASP A 54 1.31 -4.10 -9.90
CA ASP A 54 1.09 -3.35 -11.13
C ASP A 54 -0.30 -3.67 -11.68
N HIS A 55 -1.16 -2.66 -11.75
CA HIS A 55 -2.54 -2.76 -12.23
C HIS A 55 -2.68 -2.44 -13.73
N GLY A 56 -1.57 -2.21 -14.43
CA GLY A 56 -1.53 -1.75 -15.81
C GLY A 56 -1.80 -0.24 -15.94
N GLY A 57 -1.53 0.30 -17.13
CA GLY A 57 -1.74 1.73 -17.42
C GLY A 57 -0.91 2.68 -16.55
N GLY A 58 0.19 2.19 -15.97
CA GLY A 58 1.05 2.97 -15.07
C GLY A 58 0.55 3.07 -13.63
N PHE A 59 -0.51 2.34 -13.25
CA PHE A 59 -1.03 2.34 -11.88
C PHE A 59 -0.38 1.26 -11.02
N PHE A 60 0.05 1.64 -9.82
CA PHE A 60 0.64 0.74 -8.85
C PHE A 60 -0.04 0.89 -7.49
N SER A 61 -0.17 -0.21 -6.76
CA SER A 61 -0.44 -0.18 -5.32
C SER A 61 0.76 -0.73 -4.56
N VAL A 62 1.07 -0.09 -3.43
CA VAL A 62 2.13 -0.49 -2.51
C VAL A 62 1.48 -0.83 -1.17
N TYR A 63 1.67 -2.06 -0.73
CA TYR A 63 1.22 -2.58 0.56
C TYR A 63 2.44 -2.72 1.46
N GLY A 64 2.52 -1.97 2.56
CA GLY A 64 3.64 -1.99 3.49
C GLY A 64 3.24 -2.31 4.93
N GLU A 65 4.24 -2.39 5.81
CA GLU A 65 4.08 -2.80 7.22
C GLU A 65 3.44 -4.20 7.36
N LEU A 66 3.67 -5.07 6.38
CA LEU A 66 3.07 -6.41 6.34
C LEU A 66 3.69 -7.38 7.36
N GLY A 67 2.90 -8.36 7.77
CA GLY A 67 3.25 -9.45 8.67
C GLY A 67 3.87 -10.64 7.94
N LYS A 68 3.06 -11.52 7.35
CA LYS A 68 3.52 -12.64 6.51
C LYS A 68 3.08 -12.38 5.07
N ILE A 69 4.00 -12.45 4.12
CA ILE A 69 3.68 -12.35 2.69
C ILE A 69 3.32 -13.75 2.19
N GLU A 70 2.24 -13.85 1.41
CA GLU A 70 1.76 -15.08 0.77
C GLU A 70 1.88 -15.01 -0.76
N ALA A 71 1.81 -13.81 -1.34
CA ALA A 71 2.03 -13.57 -2.76
C ALA A 71 3.52 -13.59 -3.14
N GLU A 72 3.81 -14.03 -4.36
CA GLU A 72 5.16 -14.07 -4.93
C GLU A 72 5.28 -13.10 -6.10
N LYS A 73 6.52 -12.65 -6.36
CA LYS A 73 6.79 -11.84 -7.55
C LYS A 73 6.50 -12.66 -8.81
N GLY A 74 5.66 -12.12 -9.69
CA GLY A 74 5.22 -12.77 -10.91
C GLY A 74 3.77 -13.26 -10.86
N ASP A 75 3.16 -13.30 -9.68
CA ASP A 75 1.76 -13.72 -9.53
C ASP A 75 0.80 -12.73 -10.18
N SER A 76 -0.19 -13.25 -10.89
CA SER A 76 -1.38 -12.50 -11.29
C SER A 76 -2.44 -12.62 -10.20
N VAL A 77 -2.93 -11.49 -9.71
CA VAL A 77 -3.90 -11.41 -8.61
C VAL A 77 -5.19 -10.73 -9.05
N LYS A 78 -6.31 -11.13 -8.46
CA LYS A 78 -7.62 -10.49 -8.64
C LYS A 78 -7.86 -9.42 -7.55
N LYS A 79 -8.88 -8.59 -7.77
CA LYS A 79 -9.40 -7.72 -6.69
C LYS A 79 -9.89 -8.61 -5.54
N ASN A 80 -9.59 -8.21 -4.30
CA ASN A 80 -9.86 -8.93 -3.06
C ASN A 80 -9.12 -10.28 -2.93
N GLU A 81 -8.09 -10.52 -3.75
CA GLU A 81 -7.24 -11.68 -3.58
C GLU A 81 -6.20 -11.41 -2.49
N LYS A 82 -6.03 -12.36 -1.57
CA LYS A 82 -5.12 -12.23 -0.45
C LYS A 82 -3.66 -12.17 -0.93
N LEU A 83 -2.93 -11.16 -0.45
CA LEU A 83 -1.51 -10.95 -0.74
C LEU A 83 -0.62 -11.32 0.45
N ALA A 84 -1.10 -11.02 1.65
CA ALA A 84 -0.33 -11.09 2.87
C ALA A 84 -1.24 -11.04 4.10
N THR A 85 -0.63 -11.03 5.28
CA THR A 85 -1.25 -10.62 6.53
C THR A 85 -0.66 -9.30 7.03
N ALA A 86 -1.39 -8.58 7.88
CA ALA A 86 -0.96 -7.31 8.48
C ALA A 86 0.06 -7.52 9.60
N GLY A 87 0.98 -6.56 9.77
CA GLY A 87 1.97 -6.55 10.86
C GLY A 87 1.48 -5.89 12.15
N GLY A 88 0.18 -5.58 12.25
CA GLY A 88 -0.42 -4.70 13.27
C GLY A 88 -0.82 -3.32 12.71
N ARG A 89 -0.28 -2.99 11.54
CA ARG A 89 -0.70 -1.88 10.70
C ARG A 89 -0.58 -2.30 9.24
N VAL A 90 -1.18 -1.52 8.36
CA VAL A 90 -1.03 -1.66 6.90
C VAL A 90 -0.81 -0.28 6.31
N TYR A 91 0.30 -0.10 5.62
CA TYR A 91 0.52 1.05 4.75
C TYR A 91 -0.07 0.73 3.36
N LEU A 92 -0.86 1.64 2.80
CA LEU A 92 -1.35 1.58 1.44
C LEU A 92 -1.02 2.88 0.71
N GLU A 93 -0.37 2.76 -0.43
CA GLU A 93 -0.11 3.86 -1.34
C GLU A 93 -0.57 3.49 -2.75
N ILE A 94 -1.21 4.44 -3.43
CA ILE A 94 -1.59 4.31 -4.84
C ILE A 94 -0.74 5.29 -5.63
N ARG A 95 -0.18 4.82 -6.76
CA ARG A 95 0.67 5.62 -7.64
C ARG A 95 0.19 5.56 -9.07
N HIS A 96 0.40 6.64 -9.82
CA HIS A 96 0.38 6.67 -11.27
C HIS A 96 1.75 7.16 -11.75
N GLY A 97 2.56 6.22 -12.26
CA GLY A 97 3.99 6.45 -12.50
C GLY A 97 4.71 6.89 -11.22
N THR A 98 5.24 8.12 -11.21
CA THR A 98 5.98 8.69 -10.08
C THR A 98 5.12 9.50 -9.10
N GLU A 99 3.85 9.72 -9.43
CA GLU A 99 2.93 10.52 -8.61
C GLU A 99 2.18 9.63 -7.63
N ALA A 100 2.10 10.04 -6.36
CA ALA A 100 1.26 9.41 -5.36
C ALA A 100 -0.14 10.05 -5.40
N LEU A 101 -1.17 9.23 -5.46
CA LEU A 101 -2.57 9.63 -5.50
C LEU A 101 -3.23 9.37 -4.15
N ASP A 102 -4.30 10.10 -3.84
CA ASP A 102 -5.12 9.80 -2.67
C ASP A 102 -5.77 8.41 -2.84
N PRO A 103 -5.44 7.42 -1.97
CA PRO A 103 -6.02 6.09 -2.07
C PRO A 103 -7.54 6.09 -1.94
N ALA A 104 -8.14 6.98 -1.13
CA ALA A 104 -9.59 7.02 -0.94
C ALA A 104 -10.30 7.41 -2.25
N ASP A 105 -9.78 8.43 -2.94
CA ASP A 105 -10.32 8.89 -4.22
C ASP A 105 -10.16 7.84 -5.33
N TRP A 106 -9.06 7.09 -5.32
CA TRP A 106 -8.82 6.08 -6.34
C TRP A 106 -9.72 4.86 -6.14
N LEU A 107 -9.87 4.37 -4.89
CA LEU A 107 -10.66 3.19 -4.56
C LEU A 107 -12.15 3.36 -4.89
N THR A 108 -12.68 4.58 -4.85
CA THR A 108 -14.09 4.86 -5.21
C THR A 108 -14.35 4.84 -6.72
N LYS A 109 -13.29 4.94 -7.54
CA LYS A 109 -13.38 5.01 -9.02
C LYS A 109 -13.11 3.67 -9.71
N LYS A 110 -12.75 2.61 -8.97
CA LYS A 110 -12.22 1.34 -9.50
C LYS A 110 -13.00 0.10 -9.09
#